data_AF-A0A8H6R6R2-F1
#
_entry.id   AF-A0A8H6R6R2-F1
#
_cell.length_a   1.000
_cell.length_b   1.000
_cell.length_c   1.000
_cell.angle_alpha   90.00
_cell.angle_beta   90.00
_cell.angle_gamma   90.00
#
_symmetry.space_group_name_H-M   'P 1'
#
loop_
_entity.id
_entity.type
_entity.pdbx_description
1 polymer ?
#
loop_
_entity_poly.entity_id
_entity_poly.type
_entity_poly.pdbx_seq_one_letter_code
_entity_poly.pdbx_strand_id
1 'polypeptide(L)'
;MTNPQTTYYQSLSIVKLRHQMLQRGLDVSDINHSDEDKNRAVQCLLNDDRRIVAAEVHAMTERRLAKVRAAETETARQNAEHAARKALADAVAHEAEMRGKREAEEAAALEAENARKAELQARKEAAEAALLAEQTLRLRRTQKLRIIRSQLIFDDCLQIMLPPKALPAYRAMKARLLKATGPEDTIIEEIDQFLNGFVTRDFLAGTRCIGGPPEWTVREFERLDRERRGFG
;
A
#
# COMPACT_ATOMS: atom_id res chain seq x y z
N MET A 1 -75.87 55.08 -7.01
CA MET A 1 -76.44 53.83 -7.56
C MET A 1 -76.91 52.98 -6.38
N THR A 2 -78.19 52.62 -6.30
CA THR A 2 -78.71 51.73 -5.25
C THR A 2 -78.23 50.30 -5.48
N ASN A 3 -77.94 49.57 -4.40
CA ASN A 3 -77.50 48.17 -4.48
C ASN A 3 -78.58 47.33 -5.20
N PRO A 4 -78.23 46.51 -6.20
CA PRO A 4 -79.18 45.69 -6.96
C PRO A 4 -79.98 44.71 -6.08
N GLN A 5 -79.40 44.18 -4.99
CA GLN A 5 -80.13 43.34 -4.03
C GLN A 5 -81.16 44.15 -3.23
N THR A 6 -80.82 45.37 -2.84
CA THR A 6 -81.76 46.28 -2.17
C THR A 6 -82.92 46.64 -3.10
N THR A 7 -82.63 46.89 -4.37
CA THR A 7 -83.63 47.17 -5.40
C THR A 7 -84.54 45.95 -5.67
N TYR A 8 -83.97 44.74 -5.67
CA TYR A 8 -84.71 43.48 -5.78
C TYR A 8 -85.71 43.31 -4.62
N TYR A 9 -85.26 43.41 -3.37
CA TYR A 9 -86.15 43.22 -2.22
C TYR A 9 -87.20 44.33 -2.07
N GLN A 10 -86.88 45.58 -2.42
CA GLN A 10 -87.84 46.70 -2.40
C GLN A 10 -88.99 46.52 -3.42
N SER A 11 -88.74 45.81 -4.52
CA SER A 11 -89.74 45.51 -5.56
C SER A 11 -90.79 44.48 -5.11
N LEU A 12 -90.53 43.73 -4.04
CA LEU A 12 -91.42 42.67 -3.55
C LEU A 12 -92.51 43.24 -2.63
N SER A 13 -93.66 42.57 -2.58
CA SER A 13 -94.70 42.88 -1.60
C SER A 13 -94.34 42.34 -0.22
N ILE A 14 -94.90 42.95 0.83
CA ILE A 14 -94.62 42.53 2.22
C ILE A 14 -94.98 41.06 2.50
N VAL A 15 -96.05 40.55 1.87
CA VAL A 15 -96.44 39.14 1.94
C VAL A 15 -95.36 38.23 1.35
N LYS A 16 -94.76 38.61 0.21
CA LYS A 16 -93.65 37.87 -0.41
C LYS A 16 -92.38 37.92 0.43
N LEU A 17 -92.08 39.08 1.04
CA LEU A 17 -90.92 39.24 1.92
C LEU A 17 -91.06 38.36 3.18
N ARG A 18 -92.23 38.37 3.84
CA ARG A 18 -92.52 37.50 5.00
C ARG A 18 -92.41 36.02 4.65
N HIS A 19 -92.90 35.62 3.48
CA HIS A 19 -92.76 34.24 2.99
C HIS A 19 -91.30 33.85 2.81
N GLN A 20 -90.47 34.71 2.20
CA GLN A 20 -89.03 34.46 2.05
C GLN A 20 -88.30 34.43 3.40
N MET A 21 -88.68 35.29 4.35
CA MET A 21 -88.13 35.27 5.71
C MET A 21 -88.45 33.95 6.42
N LEU A 22 -89.69 33.47 6.37
CA LEU A 22 -90.09 32.18 6.92
C LEU A 22 -89.35 31.01 6.28
N GLN A 23 -89.19 31.00 4.96
CA GLN A 23 -88.41 29.96 4.26
C GLN A 23 -86.96 29.89 4.71
N ARG A 24 -86.41 31.01 5.17
CA ARG A 24 -85.04 31.14 5.68
C ARG A 24 -84.97 30.98 7.21
N GLY A 25 -86.08 30.68 7.87
CA GLY A 25 -86.15 30.54 9.32
C GLY A 25 -85.98 31.86 10.09
N LEU A 26 -86.17 33.00 9.44
CA LEU A 26 -86.14 34.31 10.09
C LEU A 26 -87.48 34.59 10.78
N ASP A 27 -87.42 35.23 11.95
CA ASP A 27 -88.61 35.61 12.71
C ASP A 27 -89.41 36.71 11.99
N VAL A 28 -90.73 36.52 11.91
CA VAL A 28 -91.69 37.42 11.25
C VAL A 28 -92.81 37.87 12.19
N SER A 29 -92.71 37.53 13.48
CA SER A 29 -93.74 37.80 14.50
C SER A 29 -94.06 39.29 14.61
N ASP A 30 -93.05 40.15 14.45
CA ASP A 30 -93.15 41.61 14.57
C ASP A 30 -93.30 42.34 13.22
N ILE A 31 -93.54 41.63 12.11
CA ILE A 31 -93.61 42.21 10.77
C ILE A 31 -95.06 42.14 10.26
N ASN A 32 -95.78 43.28 10.32
CA ASN A 32 -97.16 43.40 9.86
C ASN A 32 -97.24 43.90 8.41
N HIS A 33 -98.30 44.64 8.02
CA HIS A 33 -98.56 45.09 6.65
C HIS A 33 -98.23 46.58 6.43
N SER A 34 -97.38 47.17 7.27
CA SER A 34 -96.98 48.58 7.16
C SER A 34 -95.76 48.79 6.25
N ASP A 35 -95.58 50.00 5.73
CA ASP A 35 -94.39 50.36 4.93
C ASP A 35 -93.09 50.33 5.76
N GLU A 36 -93.17 50.61 7.06
CA GLU A 36 -92.03 50.47 7.99
C GLU A 36 -91.64 49.00 8.18
N ASP A 37 -92.63 48.10 8.32
CA ASP A 37 -92.41 46.66 8.40
C ASP A 37 -91.84 46.10 7.11
N LYS A 38 -92.23 46.66 5.96
CA LYS A 38 -91.66 46.31 4.66
C LYS A 38 -90.16 46.60 4.66
N ASN A 39 -89.77 47.79 5.11
CA ASN A 39 -88.36 48.19 5.19
C ASN A 39 -87.59 47.33 6.20
N ARG A 40 -88.18 47.00 7.36
CA ARG A 40 -87.60 46.04 8.32
C ARG A 40 -87.35 44.67 7.68
N ALA A 41 -88.34 44.11 6.99
CA ALA A 41 -88.24 42.82 6.31
C ALA A 41 -87.14 42.81 5.23
N VAL A 42 -87.04 43.88 4.44
CA VAL A 42 -85.97 44.06 3.44
C VAL A 42 -84.58 44.07 4.11
N GLN A 43 -84.41 44.79 5.22
CA GLN A 43 -83.14 44.83 5.94
C GLN A 43 -82.78 43.48 6.59
N CYS A 44 -83.76 42.75 7.12
CA CYS A 44 -83.56 41.41 7.67
C CYS A 44 -83.01 40.45 6.61
N LEU A 45 -83.62 40.41 5.42
CA LEU A 45 -83.18 39.56 4.30
C LEU A 45 -81.81 39.97 3.76
N LEU A 46 -81.54 41.28 3.65
CA LEU A 46 -80.22 41.77 3.23
C LEU A 46 -79.12 41.43 4.24
N ASN A 47 -79.42 41.50 5.54
CA ASN A 47 -78.47 41.14 6.59
C ASN A 47 -78.22 39.62 6.63
N ASP A 48 -79.25 38.81 6.38
CA ASP A 48 -79.15 37.36 6.25
C ASP A 48 -78.28 36.95 5.05
N ASP A 49 -78.54 37.52 3.86
CA ASP A 49 -77.69 37.31 2.67
C ASP A 49 -76.23 37.67 2.95
N ARG A 50 -75.96 38.80 3.62
CA ARG A 50 -74.60 39.20 4.00
C ARG A 50 -73.93 38.22 4.95
N ARG A 51 -74.67 37.67 5.92
CA ARG A 51 -74.16 36.66 6.86
C ARG A 51 -73.81 35.37 6.13
N ILE A 52 -74.66 34.92 5.22
CA ILE A 52 -74.43 33.71 4.40
C ILE A 52 -73.17 33.89 3.53
N VAL A 53 -73.05 35.03 2.84
CA VAL A 53 -71.87 35.34 2.03
C VAL A 53 -70.61 35.41 2.88
N ALA A 54 -70.66 36.04 4.05
CA ALA A 54 -69.51 36.11 4.96
C ALA A 54 -69.08 34.72 5.46
N ALA A 55 -70.03 33.84 5.78
CA ALA A 55 -69.76 32.47 6.20
C ALA A 55 -69.12 31.64 5.08
N GLU A 56 -69.61 31.77 3.84
CA GLU A 56 -69.04 31.07 2.69
C GLU A 56 -67.62 31.56 2.36
N VAL A 57 -67.38 32.87 2.43
CA VAL A 57 -66.03 33.44 2.27
C VAL A 57 -65.10 32.89 3.35
N HIS A 58 -65.54 32.84 4.60
CA HIS A 58 -64.75 32.26 5.69
C HIS A 58 -64.41 30.79 5.43
N ALA A 59 -65.42 29.97 5.11
CA ALA A 59 -65.24 28.55 4.80
C ALA A 59 -64.27 28.33 3.61
N MET A 60 -64.37 29.17 2.58
CA MET A 60 -63.44 29.13 1.43
C MET A 60 -62.01 29.52 1.83
N THR A 61 -61.84 30.51 2.72
CA THR A 61 -60.51 30.87 3.23
C THR A 61 -59.91 29.76 4.08
N GLU A 62 -60.67 29.12 4.97
CA GLU A 62 -60.20 28.00 5.78
C GLU A 62 -59.79 26.80 4.92
N ARG A 63 -60.60 26.45 3.92
CA ARG A 63 -60.27 25.41 2.94
C ARG A 63 -58.98 25.72 2.19
N ARG A 64 -58.78 26.98 1.80
CA ARG A 64 -57.54 27.40 1.12
C ARG A 64 -56.34 27.28 2.05
N LEU A 65 -56.45 27.73 3.30
CA LEU A 65 -55.39 27.61 4.30
C LEU A 65 -55.04 26.14 4.58
N ALA A 66 -56.04 25.26 4.70
CA ALA A 66 -55.81 23.83 4.87
C ALA A 66 -55.03 23.22 3.70
N LYS A 67 -55.34 23.61 2.46
CA LYS A 67 -54.60 23.18 1.27
C LYS A 67 -53.16 23.68 1.26
N VAL A 68 -52.93 24.94 1.66
CA VAL A 68 -51.57 25.50 1.76
C VAL A 68 -50.75 24.73 2.79
N ARG A 69 -51.30 24.52 3.99
CA ARG A 69 -50.62 23.74 5.04
C ARG A 69 -50.30 22.31 4.59
N ALA A 70 -51.23 21.65 3.91
CA ALA A 70 -50.98 20.31 3.36
C ALA A 70 -49.82 20.30 2.36
N ALA A 71 -49.76 21.29 1.47
CA ALA A 71 -48.65 21.43 0.51
C ALA A 71 -47.31 21.71 1.21
N GLU A 72 -47.30 22.58 2.23
CA GLU A 72 -46.11 22.84 3.05
C GLU A 72 -45.64 21.57 3.78
N THR A 73 -46.55 20.77 4.33
CA THR A 73 -46.18 19.51 4.99
C THR A 73 -45.63 18.49 4.01
N GLU A 74 -46.19 18.40 2.80
CA GLU A 74 -45.72 17.45 1.80
C GLU A 74 -44.34 17.84 1.25
N THR A 75 -44.11 19.13 1.01
CA THR A 75 -42.78 19.62 0.61
C THR A 75 -41.73 19.40 1.71
N ALA A 76 -42.07 19.61 2.98
CA ALA A 76 -41.20 19.29 4.10
C ALA A 76 -40.88 17.78 4.16
N ARG A 77 -41.87 16.91 3.94
CA ARG A 77 -41.69 15.46 3.89
C ARG A 77 -40.74 15.05 2.76
N GLN A 78 -40.95 15.57 1.55
CA GLN A 78 -40.10 15.28 0.39
C GLN A 78 -38.65 15.75 0.60
N ASN A 79 -38.46 16.93 1.19
CA ASN A 79 -37.13 17.44 1.52
C ASN A 79 -36.42 16.56 2.54
N ALA A 80 -37.12 16.08 3.57
CA ALA A 80 -36.57 15.16 4.56
C ALA A 80 -36.18 13.81 3.93
N GLU A 81 -37.03 13.25 3.06
CA GLU A 81 -36.73 12.02 2.34
C GLU A 81 -35.51 12.16 1.42
N HIS A 82 -35.41 13.27 0.69
CA HIS A 82 -34.25 13.56 -0.15
C HIS A 82 -32.97 13.70 0.67
N ALA A 83 -33.02 14.40 1.81
CA ALA A 83 -31.88 14.54 2.71
C ALA A 83 -31.44 13.18 3.28
N ALA A 84 -32.38 12.33 3.68
CA ALA A 84 -32.08 10.98 4.17
C ALA A 84 -31.44 10.10 3.09
N ARG A 85 -31.95 10.14 1.85
CA ARG A 85 -31.35 9.40 0.71
C ARG A 85 -29.93 9.86 0.42
N LYS A 86 -29.69 11.17 0.46
CA LYS A 86 -28.34 11.72 0.28
C LYS A 86 -27.39 11.25 1.39
N ALA A 87 -27.82 11.32 2.65
CA ALA A 87 -27.00 10.86 3.77
C ALA A 87 -26.66 9.36 3.67
N LEU A 88 -27.61 8.53 3.22
CA LEU A 88 -27.36 7.11 2.96
C LEU A 88 -26.36 6.90 1.82
N ALA A 89 -26.49 7.64 0.72
CA ALA A 89 -25.55 7.55 -0.41
C ALA A 89 -24.13 7.97 0.02
N ASP A 90 -24.01 9.06 0.78
CA ASP A 90 -22.73 9.55 1.30
C ASP A 90 -22.10 8.52 2.26
N ALA A 91 -22.90 7.88 3.12
CA ALA A 91 -22.43 6.82 4.01
C ALA A 91 -21.91 5.59 3.26
N VAL A 92 -22.62 5.14 2.22
CA VAL A 92 -22.20 4.02 1.37
C VAL A 92 -20.92 4.35 0.61
N ALA A 93 -20.82 5.57 0.06
CA ALA A 93 -19.61 6.03 -0.63
C ALA A 93 -18.39 6.04 0.31
N HIS A 94 -18.57 6.56 1.53
CA HIS A 94 -17.53 6.57 2.54
C HIS A 94 -17.12 5.14 2.97
N GLU A 95 -18.07 4.22 3.13
CA GLU A 95 -17.75 2.83 3.45
C GLU A 95 -16.95 2.16 2.32
N ALA A 96 -17.32 2.40 1.06
CA ALA A 96 -16.57 1.90 -0.08
C ALA A 96 -15.14 2.46 -0.13
N GLU A 97 -14.96 3.76 0.13
CA GLU A 97 -13.64 4.39 0.22
C GLU A 97 -12.78 3.74 1.32
N MET A 98 -13.36 3.52 2.51
CA MET A 98 -12.66 2.91 3.63
C MET A 98 -12.30 1.44 3.37
N ARG A 99 -13.15 0.69 2.67
CA ARG A 99 -12.82 -0.67 2.22
C ARG A 99 -11.65 -0.66 1.24
N GLY A 100 -11.68 0.22 0.23
CA GLY A 100 -10.58 0.36 -0.73
C GLY A 100 -9.25 0.72 -0.07
N LYS A 101 -9.26 1.59 0.95
CA LYS A 101 -8.05 1.90 1.73
C LYS A 101 -7.51 0.69 2.49
N ARG A 102 -8.37 -0.10 3.14
CA ARG A 102 -7.96 -1.32 3.85
C ARG A 102 -7.37 -2.36 2.90
N GLU A 103 -8.01 -2.59 1.76
CA GLU A 103 -7.50 -3.52 0.75
C GLU A 103 -6.14 -3.07 0.20
N ALA A 104 -5.94 -1.76 -0.01
CA ALA A 104 -4.65 -1.21 -0.43
C ALA A 104 -3.57 -1.35 0.65
N GLU A 105 -3.92 -1.12 1.93
CA GLU A 105 -3.01 -1.32 3.07
C GLU A 105 -2.61 -2.79 3.24
N GLU A 106 -3.56 -3.72 3.09
CA GLU A 106 -3.31 -5.17 3.14
C GLU A 106 -2.41 -5.61 1.98
N ALA A 107 -2.65 -5.12 0.76
CA ALA A 107 -1.80 -5.40 -0.40
C ALA A 107 -0.37 -4.88 -0.19
N ALA A 108 -0.21 -3.65 0.29
CA ALA A 108 1.09 -3.07 0.59
C ALA A 108 1.83 -3.84 1.71
N ALA A 109 1.12 -4.30 2.73
CA ALA A 109 1.69 -5.13 3.79
C ALA A 109 2.18 -6.49 3.26
N LEU A 110 1.39 -7.13 2.38
CA LEU A 110 1.76 -8.39 1.74
C LEU A 110 2.98 -8.22 0.83
N GLU A 111 3.05 -7.15 0.04
CA GLU A 111 4.21 -6.84 -0.80
C GLU A 111 5.47 -6.62 0.05
N ALA A 112 5.35 -5.88 1.15
CA ALA A 112 6.46 -5.66 2.07
C ALA A 112 6.93 -6.96 2.74
N GLU A 113 6.01 -7.86 3.11
CA GLU A 113 6.35 -9.17 3.67
C GLU A 113 7.05 -10.05 2.63
N ASN A 114 6.55 -10.07 1.38
CA ASN A 114 7.15 -10.82 0.28
C ASN A 114 8.55 -10.30 -0.06
N ALA A 115 8.75 -8.98 -0.05
CA ALA A 115 10.07 -8.37 -0.25
C ALA A 115 11.05 -8.80 0.86
N ARG A 116 10.61 -8.81 2.13
CA ARG A 116 11.44 -9.28 3.26
C ARG A 116 11.78 -10.77 3.14
N LYS A 117 10.83 -11.61 2.71
CA LYS A 117 11.08 -13.04 2.46
C LYS A 117 12.09 -13.24 1.34
N ALA A 118 11.96 -12.49 0.23
CA ALA A 118 12.89 -12.53 -0.88
C ALA A 118 14.30 -12.10 -0.48
N GLU A 119 14.43 -11.02 0.31
CA GLU A 119 15.72 -10.57 0.83
C GLU A 119 16.36 -11.62 1.75
N LEU A 120 15.58 -12.22 2.64
CA LEU A 120 16.06 -13.25 3.54
C LEU A 120 16.49 -14.52 2.80
N GLN A 121 15.76 -14.88 1.73
CA GLN A 121 16.15 -15.99 0.86
C GLN A 121 17.44 -15.68 0.09
N ALA A 122 17.58 -14.49 -0.49
CA ALA A 122 18.80 -14.07 -1.17
C ALA A 122 20.02 -14.08 -0.23
N ARG A 123 19.85 -13.69 1.04
CA ARG A 123 20.90 -13.77 2.06
C ARG A 123 21.28 -15.21 2.40
N LYS A 124 20.31 -16.13 2.47
CA LYS A 124 20.58 -17.56 2.69
C LYS A 124 21.34 -18.17 1.51
N GLU A 125 20.89 -17.92 0.28
CA GLU A 125 21.53 -18.39 -0.94
C GLU A 125 22.97 -17.85 -1.04
N ALA A 126 23.18 -16.57 -0.72
CA ALA A 126 24.52 -15.98 -0.68
C ALA A 126 25.42 -16.62 0.40
N ALA A 127 24.89 -16.92 1.58
CA ALA A 127 25.64 -17.58 2.64
C ALA A 127 25.99 -19.04 2.28
N GLU A 128 25.06 -19.77 1.68
CA GLU A 128 25.30 -21.14 1.18
C GLU A 128 26.34 -21.16 0.06
N ALA A 129 26.26 -20.22 -0.89
CA ALA A 129 27.25 -20.07 -1.94
C ALA A 129 28.65 -19.72 -1.37
N ALA A 130 28.73 -18.86 -0.36
CA ALA A 130 29.98 -18.53 0.32
C ALA A 130 30.58 -19.74 1.04
N LEU A 131 29.74 -20.54 1.72
CA LEU A 131 30.18 -21.77 2.39
C LEU A 131 30.73 -22.80 1.39
N LEU A 132 30.03 -22.99 0.25
CA LEU A 132 30.50 -23.88 -0.82
C LEU A 132 31.82 -23.37 -1.43
N ALA A 133 31.97 -22.07 -1.64
CA ALA A 133 33.22 -21.47 -2.11
C ALA A 133 34.37 -21.71 -1.12
N GLU A 134 34.13 -21.58 0.19
CA GLU A 134 35.14 -21.86 1.21
C GLU A 134 35.53 -23.34 1.23
N GLN A 135 34.55 -24.25 1.17
CA GLN A 135 34.79 -25.70 1.13
C GLN A 135 35.61 -26.11 -0.10
N THR A 136 35.24 -25.61 -1.28
CA THR A 136 35.98 -25.91 -2.53
C THR A 136 37.42 -25.38 -2.47
N LEU A 137 37.62 -24.20 -1.89
CA LEU A 137 38.95 -23.62 -1.70
C LEU A 137 39.79 -24.43 -0.69
N ARG A 138 39.21 -24.90 0.42
CA ARG A 138 39.88 -25.82 1.36
C ARG A 138 40.26 -27.16 0.70
N LEU A 139 39.39 -27.71 -0.13
CA LEU A 139 39.68 -28.94 -0.88
C LEU A 139 40.84 -28.75 -1.85
N ARG A 140 40.85 -27.66 -2.62
CA ARG A 140 41.97 -27.31 -3.52
C ARG A 140 43.28 -27.15 -2.76
N ARG A 141 43.28 -26.47 -1.62
CA ARG A 141 44.47 -26.30 -0.78
C ARG A 141 44.98 -27.62 -0.21
N THR A 142 44.07 -28.49 0.26
CA THR A 142 44.42 -29.84 0.72
C THR A 142 45.06 -30.66 -0.40
N GLN A 143 44.49 -30.61 -1.60
CA GLN A 143 45.03 -31.30 -2.77
C GLN A 143 46.42 -30.77 -3.16
N LYS A 144 46.61 -29.43 -3.17
CA LYS A 144 47.90 -28.80 -3.41
C LYS A 144 48.96 -29.25 -2.39
N LEU A 145 48.62 -29.26 -1.10
CA LEU A 145 49.52 -29.75 -0.06
C LEU A 145 49.91 -31.22 -0.27
N ARG A 146 48.95 -32.08 -0.67
CA ARG A 146 49.22 -33.50 -0.97
C ARG A 146 50.18 -33.66 -2.15
N ILE A 147 50.01 -32.88 -3.21
CA ILE A 147 50.91 -32.88 -4.38
C ILE A 147 52.32 -32.46 -3.95
N ILE A 148 52.45 -31.34 -3.23
CA ILE A 148 53.74 -30.84 -2.74
C ILE A 148 54.43 -31.87 -1.85
N ARG A 149 53.69 -32.54 -0.95
CA ARG A 149 54.25 -33.62 -0.12
C ARG A 149 54.79 -34.76 -0.94
N SER A 150 54.06 -35.22 -1.96
CA SER A 150 54.56 -36.28 -2.83
C SER A 150 55.84 -35.87 -3.54
N GLN A 151 55.91 -34.63 -4.06
CA GLN A 151 57.11 -34.10 -4.70
C GLN A 151 58.29 -34.05 -3.73
N LEU A 152 58.11 -33.54 -2.51
CA LEU A 152 59.16 -33.46 -1.49
C LEU A 152 59.65 -34.82 -0.98
N ILE A 153 58.81 -35.85 -1.01
CA ILE A 153 59.20 -37.23 -0.67
C ILE A 153 60.08 -37.81 -1.78
N PHE A 154 59.77 -37.52 -3.05
CA PHE A 154 60.59 -37.96 -4.19
C PHE A 154 61.88 -37.13 -4.36
N ASP A 155 61.88 -35.85 -4.01
CA ASP A 155 63.01 -34.91 -4.17
C ASP A 155 64.00 -34.94 -2.99
N ASP A 156 64.52 -36.12 -2.63
CA ASP A 156 65.73 -36.19 -1.79
C ASP A 156 67.00 -35.79 -2.56
N CYS A 157 66.94 -35.78 -3.90
CA CYS A 157 68.00 -35.26 -4.76
C CYS A 157 68.25 -33.76 -4.58
N LEU A 158 67.25 -32.98 -4.16
CA LEU A 158 67.44 -31.55 -3.86
C LEU A 158 68.41 -31.33 -2.70
N GLN A 159 68.50 -32.24 -1.72
CA GLN A 159 69.49 -32.13 -0.64
C GLN A 159 70.94 -32.18 -1.14
N ILE A 160 71.15 -32.77 -2.32
CA ILE A 160 72.46 -32.90 -2.96
C ILE A 160 72.79 -31.63 -3.75
N MET A 161 71.78 -30.95 -4.29
CA MET A 161 71.95 -29.74 -5.12
C MET A 161 71.89 -28.42 -4.33
N LEU A 162 71.43 -28.45 -3.08
CA LEU A 162 71.30 -27.25 -2.25
C LEU A 162 72.65 -26.89 -1.57
N PRO A 163 73.04 -25.61 -1.55
CA PRO A 163 74.24 -25.15 -0.87
C PRO A 163 74.16 -25.42 0.65
N PRO A 164 75.31 -25.68 1.33
CA PRO A 164 75.34 -26.09 2.74
C PRO A 164 74.61 -25.15 3.70
N LYS A 165 74.56 -23.85 3.37
CA LYS A 165 73.88 -22.82 4.18
C LYS A 165 72.35 -22.87 4.07
N ALA A 166 71.80 -23.39 2.97
CA ALA A 166 70.36 -23.51 2.74
C ALA A 166 69.78 -24.85 3.25
N LEU A 167 70.63 -25.87 3.45
CA LEU A 167 70.20 -27.20 3.92
C LEU A 167 69.45 -27.18 5.26
N PRO A 168 69.86 -26.42 6.29
CA PRO A 168 69.12 -26.37 7.55
C PRO A 168 67.71 -25.80 7.37
N ALA A 169 67.56 -24.74 6.57
CA ALA A 169 66.27 -24.12 6.27
C ALA A 169 65.36 -25.08 5.48
N TYR A 170 65.90 -25.75 4.46
CA TYR A 170 65.17 -26.76 3.68
C TYR A 170 64.72 -27.94 4.55
N ARG A 171 65.60 -28.48 5.41
CA ARG A 171 65.27 -29.59 6.31
C ARG A 171 64.20 -29.21 7.33
N ALA A 172 64.30 -28.02 7.92
CA ALA A 172 63.31 -27.50 8.85
C ALA A 172 61.94 -27.29 8.17
N MET A 173 61.93 -26.75 6.95
CA MET A 173 60.72 -26.61 6.14
C MET A 173 60.12 -27.99 5.80
N LYS A 174 60.90 -28.92 5.22
CA LYS A 174 60.46 -30.28 4.87
C LYS A 174 59.88 -31.02 6.09
N ALA A 175 60.51 -30.92 7.26
CA ALA A 175 60.02 -31.55 8.48
C ALA A 175 58.68 -30.94 8.97
N ARG A 176 58.52 -29.61 8.90
CA ARG A 176 57.24 -28.95 9.23
C ARG A 176 56.13 -29.39 8.27
N LEU A 177 56.43 -29.52 6.98
CA LEU A 177 55.47 -29.91 5.95
C LEU A 177 54.99 -31.34 6.06
N LEU A 178 55.88 -32.27 6.38
CA LEU A 178 55.50 -33.67 6.60
C LEU A 178 54.65 -33.82 7.88
N LYS A 179 54.82 -32.94 8.86
CA LYS A 179 54.08 -32.96 10.13
C LYS A 179 52.76 -32.17 10.10
N ALA A 180 52.56 -31.26 9.14
CA ALA A 180 51.34 -30.46 9.10
C ALA A 180 50.09 -31.37 9.00
N THR A 181 49.01 -31.03 9.68
CA THR A 181 47.77 -31.82 9.64
C THR A 181 46.74 -31.25 8.67
N GLY A 182 46.92 -30.00 8.24
CA GLY A 182 46.04 -29.33 7.29
C GLY A 182 46.77 -28.29 6.43
N PRO A 183 46.08 -27.74 5.41
CA PRO A 183 46.64 -26.74 4.51
C PRO A 183 46.43 -25.33 5.05
N GLU A 184 47.32 -24.88 5.93
CA GLU A 184 47.35 -23.46 6.31
C GLU A 184 47.99 -22.63 5.20
N ASP A 185 47.46 -21.43 4.97
CA ASP A 185 47.91 -20.55 3.88
C ASP A 185 49.38 -20.16 4.01
N THR A 186 49.79 -19.87 5.23
CA THR A 186 51.18 -19.57 5.59
C THR A 186 52.13 -20.71 5.21
N ILE A 187 51.69 -21.96 5.35
CA ILE A 187 52.51 -23.15 5.04
C ILE A 187 52.66 -23.32 3.52
N ILE A 188 51.57 -23.16 2.75
CA ILE A 188 51.62 -23.28 1.28
C ILE A 188 52.38 -22.10 0.66
N GLU A 189 52.18 -20.88 1.17
CA GLU A 189 52.90 -19.68 0.71
C GLU A 189 54.39 -19.74 1.04
N GLU A 190 54.78 -20.22 2.23
CA GLU A 190 56.20 -20.42 2.59
C GLU A 190 56.89 -21.40 1.63
N ILE A 191 56.18 -22.45 1.17
CA ILE A 191 56.69 -23.39 0.17
C ILE A 191 56.84 -22.74 -1.19
N ASP A 192 55.78 -22.07 -1.67
CA ASP A 192 55.82 -21.41 -2.98
C ASP A 192 56.93 -20.34 -2.98
N GLN A 193 57.12 -19.62 -1.87
CA GLN A 193 58.22 -18.67 -1.70
C GLN A 193 59.57 -19.36 -1.62
N PHE A 194 59.70 -20.51 -0.95
CA PHE A 194 60.97 -21.24 -0.92
C PHE A 194 61.31 -21.79 -2.31
N LEU A 195 60.39 -22.51 -2.97
CA LEU A 195 60.61 -23.10 -4.29
C LEU A 195 60.82 -22.02 -5.37
N ASN A 196 59.99 -20.97 -5.40
CA ASN A 196 60.15 -19.90 -6.40
C ASN A 196 61.30 -18.93 -6.04
N GLY A 197 61.54 -18.66 -4.75
CA GLY A 197 62.60 -17.79 -4.27
C GLY A 197 63.99 -18.39 -4.43
N PHE A 198 64.13 -19.72 -4.29
CA PHE A 198 65.38 -20.42 -4.59
C PHE A 198 65.73 -20.31 -6.08
N VAL A 199 64.72 -20.43 -6.95
CA VAL A 199 64.87 -20.34 -8.41
C VAL A 199 65.18 -18.91 -8.88
N THR A 200 64.74 -17.86 -8.16
CA THR A 200 64.84 -16.47 -8.64
C THR A 200 65.82 -15.56 -7.91
N ARG A 201 66.21 -15.83 -6.65
CA ARG A 201 67.15 -14.95 -5.93
C ARG A 201 68.51 -15.58 -5.69
N ASP A 202 68.59 -16.83 -5.23
CA ASP A 202 69.89 -17.46 -4.93
C ASP A 202 70.50 -18.20 -6.12
N PHE A 203 69.69 -18.62 -7.10
CA PHE A 203 70.19 -19.17 -8.36
C PHE A 203 70.69 -18.07 -9.32
N LEU A 204 70.10 -16.86 -9.26
CA LEU A 204 70.48 -15.72 -10.11
C LEU A 204 71.47 -14.77 -9.45
N ALA A 205 71.47 -14.62 -8.13
CA ALA A 205 72.55 -13.95 -7.42
C ALA A 205 73.64 -15.00 -7.13
N GLY A 206 74.56 -15.15 -8.09
CA GLY A 206 75.77 -16.00 -8.02
C GLY A 206 76.59 -15.73 -6.75
N THR A 207 76.11 -16.25 -5.63
CA THR A 207 76.74 -16.15 -4.33
C THR A 207 77.81 -17.23 -4.30
N ARG A 208 79.02 -16.78 -4.62
CA ARG A 208 80.29 -17.48 -4.35
C ARG A 208 80.16 -18.25 -3.04
N CYS A 209 80.13 -19.58 -3.14
CA CYS A 209 80.45 -20.44 -2.02
C CYS A 209 81.86 -20.06 -1.57
N ILE A 210 81.98 -19.43 -0.40
CA ILE A 210 83.27 -19.26 0.26
C ILE A 210 83.70 -20.67 0.68
N GLY A 211 84.58 -21.28 -0.12
CA GLY A 211 85.26 -22.54 0.15
C GLY A 211 84.66 -23.78 -0.53
N GLY A 212 85.02 -24.03 -1.79
CA GLY A 212 84.77 -25.29 -2.52
C GLY A 212 84.76 -25.06 -4.05
N PRO A 213 85.33 -25.97 -4.88
CA PRO A 213 85.65 -25.70 -6.29
C PRO A 213 84.41 -25.57 -7.19
N PRO A 214 84.56 -24.90 -8.36
CA PRO A 214 83.47 -24.30 -9.12
C PRO A 214 82.86 -25.25 -10.15
N GLU A 215 81.78 -24.77 -10.79
CA GLU A 215 81.17 -25.28 -12.03
C GLU A 215 79.96 -26.20 -11.87
N TRP A 216 78.84 -25.59 -11.45
CA TRP A 216 77.58 -25.81 -12.17
C TRP A 216 77.17 -24.48 -12.78
N THR A 217 77.23 -24.36 -14.10
CA THR A 217 76.83 -23.14 -14.79
C THR A 217 75.33 -23.17 -15.07
N VAL A 218 74.68 -22.01 -15.12
CA VAL A 218 73.25 -21.83 -15.45
C VAL A 218 72.83 -22.63 -16.69
N ARG A 219 73.75 -22.86 -17.64
CA ARG A 219 73.55 -23.68 -18.85
C ARG A 219 73.29 -25.17 -18.57
N GLU A 220 73.84 -25.74 -17.51
CA GLU A 220 73.65 -27.15 -17.16
C GLU A 220 72.29 -27.39 -16.51
N PHE A 221 71.79 -26.40 -15.77
CA PHE A 221 70.44 -26.44 -15.21
C PHE A 221 69.37 -26.21 -16.29
N GLU A 222 69.60 -25.27 -17.23
CA GLU A 222 68.74 -25.12 -18.41
C GLU A 222 68.72 -26.36 -19.30
N ARG A 223 69.83 -27.12 -19.35
CA ARG A 223 69.88 -28.40 -20.09
C ARG A 223 69.04 -29.48 -19.40
N LEU A 224 69.15 -29.61 -18.08
CA LEU A 224 68.37 -30.56 -17.27
C LEU A 224 66.87 -30.22 -17.27
N ASP A 225 66.49 -28.95 -17.22
CA ASP A 225 65.08 -28.52 -17.30
C ASP A 225 64.51 -28.73 -18.71
N ARG A 226 65.34 -28.56 -19.76
CA ARG A 226 64.95 -28.86 -21.15
C ARG A 226 64.83 -30.37 -21.41
N GLU A 227 65.66 -31.20 -20.78
CA GLU A 227 65.56 -32.67 -20.81
C GLU A 227 64.36 -33.18 -19.99
N ARG A 228 64.05 -32.54 -18.84
CA ARG A 228 62.88 -32.87 -18.01
C ARG A 228 61.55 -32.49 -18.66
N ARG A 229 61.52 -31.46 -19.52
CA ARG A 229 60.37 -31.09 -20.37
C ARG A 229 60.36 -31.83 -21.72
N GLY A 230 61.39 -32.63 -22.01
CA GLY A 230 61.66 -33.26 -23.31
C GLY A 230 61.47 -34.78 -23.37
N PHE A 231 60.82 -35.38 -22.38
CA PHE A 231 60.26 -36.73 -22.46
C PHE A 231 58.78 -36.67 -22.08
N GLY A 232 57.93 -37.28 -22.94
CA GLY A 232 56.49 -37.43 -22.72
C GLY A 232 56.14 -38.38 -21.59
#